data_AF-K0K9B2-F1
#
_entry.id   AF-K0K9B2-F1
#
_cell.length_a   1.000
_cell.length_b   1.000
_cell.length_c   1.000
_cell.angle_alpha   90.00
_cell.angle_beta   90.00
_cell.angle_gamma   90.00
#
_symmetry.space_group_name_H-M   'P 1'
#
loop_
_entity.id
_entity.type
_entity.pdbx_description
1 polymer ?
#
loop_
_entity_poly.entity_id
_entity_poly.type
_entity_poly.pdbx_seq_one_letter_code
_entity_poly.pdbx_strand_id
1 'polypeptide(L)'
;MVQDRDRKAYPRGDAVERGFGVDLAALSTYSGAASGLAGEVGAVGTSTLSGTTSLAAGSFGRIGDEVGLGAAFQQAAQTQVDGVAAASNGLSAFAGAVSKAGAAYTEQEAQNSADLDRAYKV
;
A
#
# COMPACT_ATOMS: atom_id res chain seq x y z
N MET A 1 -40.47 37.88 -7.55
CA MET A 1 -40.00 38.07 -6.16
C MET A 1 -40.48 36.85 -5.39
N VAL A 2 -39.63 35.84 -5.16
CA VAL A 2 -38.90 35.58 -3.87
C VAL A 2 -39.95 35.33 -2.76
N GLN A 3 -40.12 34.19 -2.08
CA GLN A 3 -39.31 33.01 -1.76
C GLN A 3 -40.31 32.00 -1.16
N ASP A 4 -40.39 30.77 -1.67
CA ASP A 4 -40.88 29.63 -0.88
C ASP A 4 -39.94 28.48 -1.22
N ARG A 5 -38.81 28.44 -0.51
CA ARG A 5 -37.91 27.28 -0.53
C ARG A 5 -37.97 26.64 0.84
N ASP A 6 -38.56 25.46 0.85
CA ASP A 6 -38.20 24.30 1.65
C ASP A 6 -37.39 24.62 2.91
N ARG A 7 -38.10 24.82 4.02
CA ARG A 7 -37.51 24.58 5.34
C ARG A 7 -37.37 23.07 5.52
N LYS A 8 -36.41 22.48 4.80
CA LYS A 8 -35.93 21.12 5.01
C LYS A 8 -35.33 21.12 6.41
N ALA A 9 -36.00 20.48 7.35
CA ALA A 9 -35.46 20.22 8.68
C ALA A 9 -34.12 19.51 8.49
N TYR A 10 -33.03 20.21 8.77
CA TYR A 10 -31.72 19.57 8.85
C TYR A 10 -31.77 18.67 10.07
N PRO A 11 -31.56 17.35 9.95
CA PRO A 11 -31.27 16.55 11.12
C PRO A 11 -30.04 17.19 11.75
N ARG A 12 -30.18 17.66 13.00
CA ARG A 12 -29.02 17.94 13.83
C ARG A 12 -28.28 16.62 13.92
N GLY A 13 -27.22 16.50 13.13
CA GLY A 13 -26.27 15.42 13.24
C GLY A 13 -25.63 15.56 14.61
N ASP A 14 -26.29 14.97 15.61
CA ASP A 14 -25.68 14.55 16.86
C ASP A 14 -24.70 13.41 16.54
N ALA A 15 -23.61 13.75 15.87
CA ALA A 15 -22.43 12.94 15.75
C ALA A 15 -21.31 13.83 16.23
N VAL A 16 -21.03 13.72 17.52
CA VAL A 16 -19.80 14.20 18.09
C VAL A 16 -18.69 13.44 17.35
N GLU A 17 -18.07 14.06 16.35
CA GLU A 17 -16.75 13.66 15.86
C GLU A 17 -15.75 13.89 17.01
N ARG A 18 -15.76 12.97 17.98
CA ARG A 18 -14.68 12.80 18.96
C ARG A 18 -13.78 11.72 18.39
N GLY A 19 -12.89 12.12 17.50
CA GLY A 19 -11.91 11.30 16.79
C GLY A 19 -11.37 12.09 15.60
N PHE A 20 -10.11 11.88 15.21
CA PHE A 20 -9.38 12.68 14.20
C PHE A 20 -9.98 12.68 12.76
N GLY A 21 -11.20 12.16 12.56
CA GLY A 21 -11.81 11.99 11.24
C GLY A 21 -11.11 10.92 10.38
N VAL A 22 -10.26 10.10 11.01
CA VAL A 22 -9.47 9.06 10.33
C VAL A 22 -10.20 7.72 10.42
N ASP A 23 -10.49 7.12 9.26
CA ASP A 23 -11.02 5.76 9.19
C ASP A 23 -9.88 4.75 9.38
N LEU A 24 -9.71 4.30 10.63
CA LEU A 24 -8.71 3.30 11.02
C LEU A 24 -8.95 1.94 10.35
N ALA A 25 -10.22 1.59 10.05
CA ALA A 25 -10.55 0.36 9.35
C ALA A 25 -10.12 0.42 7.87
N ALA A 26 -10.28 1.59 7.24
CA ALA A 26 -9.76 1.84 5.91
C ALA A 26 -8.23 1.78 5.87
N LEU A 27 -7.52 2.40 6.84
CA LEU A 27 -6.06 2.31 6.92
C LEU A 27 -5.58 0.86 7.10
N SER A 28 -6.22 0.09 7.97
CA SER A 28 -5.93 -1.34 8.16
C SER A 28 -6.11 -2.12 6.86
N THR A 29 -7.23 -1.89 6.16
CA THR A 29 -7.56 -2.52 4.87
C THR A 29 -6.53 -2.17 3.80
N TYR A 30 -6.13 -0.91 3.68
CA TYR A 30 -5.11 -0.47 2.73
C TYR A 30 -3.75 -1.09 3.02
N SER A 31 -3.35 -1.19 4.29
CA SER A 31 -2.07 -1.85 4.65
C SER A 31 -2.09 -3.34 4.30
N GLY A 32 -3.22 -4.03 4.53
CA GLY A 32 -3.39 -5.44 4.19
C GLY A 32 -3.33 -5.67 2.68
N ALA A 33 -4.06 -4.85 1.91
CA ALA A 33 -4.05 -4.92 0.45
C ALA A 33 -2.66 -4.63 -0.14
N ALA A 34 -1.95 -3.62 0.36
CA ALA A 34 -0.60 -3.31 -0.08
C ALA A 34 0.41 -4.42 0.24
N SER A 35 0.29 -5.06 1.41
CA SER A 35 1.12 -6.21 1.78
C SER A 35 0.83 -7.45 0.92
N GLY A 36 -0.44 -7.73 0.64
CA GLY A 36 -0.85 -8.81 -0.26
C GLY A 36 -0.32 -8.61 -1.68
N LEU A 37 -0.51 -7.41 -2.23
CA LEU A 37 0.02 -7.04 -3.54
C LEU A 37 1.55 -7.13 -3.59
N ALA A 38 2.26 -6.70 -2.54
CA ALA A 38 3.71 -6.84 -2.45
C ALA A 38 4.15 -8.31 -2.55
N GLY A 39 3.44 -9.21 -1.87
CA GLY A 39 3.68 -10.66 -1.92
C GLY A 39 3.45 -11.25 -3.30
N GLU A 40 2.32 -10.91 -3.94
CA GLU A 40 2.00 -11.37 -5.30
C GLU A 40 3.03 -10.88 -6.33
N VAL A 41 3.39 -9.59 -6.28
CA VAL A 41 4.40 -9.00 -7.17
C VAL A 41 5.77 -9.65 -6.95
N GLY A 42 6.13 -9.96 -5.71
CA GLY A 42 7.38 -10.65 -5.39
C GLY A 42 7.41 -12.09 -5.93
N ALA A 43 6.27 -12.80 -5.83
CA ALA A 43 6.12 -14.14 -6.36
C ALA A 43 6.22 -14.17 -7.90
N VAL A 44 5.63 -13.19 -8.59
CA VAL A 44 5.75 -13.05 -10.05
C VAL A 44 7.21 -12.80 -10.47
N GLY A 45 7.92 -11.90 -9.77
CA GLY A 45 9.33 -11.61 -10.05
C GLY A 45 10.25 -12.83 -9.89
N THR A 46 10.09 -13.57 -8.78
CA THR A 46 10.96 -14.69 -8.43
C THR A 46 10.63 -15.99 -9.17
N SER A 47 9.34 -16.33 -9.34
CA SER A 47 8.95 -17.61 -9.95
C SER A 47 8.79 -17.53 -11.47
N THR A 48 8.12 -16.49 -11.96
CA THR A 48 7.69 -16.40 -13.36
C THR A 48 8.72 -15.70 -14.21
N LEU A 49 9.17 -14.52 -13.78
CA LEU A 49 10.11 -13.71 -14.55
C LEU A 49 11.49 -14.38 -14.59
N SER A 50 12.05 -14.74 -13.42
CA SER A 50 13.36 -15.41 -13.33
C SER A 50 13.40 -16.76 -14.07
N GLY A 51 12.29 -17.52 -14.05
CA GLY A 51 12.18 -18.78 -14.77
C GLY A 51 12.16 -18.57 -16.29
N THR A 52 11.39 -17.60 -16.76
CA THR A 52 11.28 -17.27 -18.19
C THR A 52 12.60 -16.74 -18.75
N THR A 53 13.31 -15.90 -17.98
CA THR A 53 14.59 -15.34 -18.40
C THR A 53 15.70 -16.38 -18.47
N SER A 54 15.66 -17.39 -17.61
CA SER A 54 16.58 -18.53 -17.67
C SER A 54 16.38 -19.39 -18.93
N LEU A 55 15.13 -19.58 -19.36
CA LEU A 55 14.79 -20.31 -20.59
C LEU A 55 15.20 -19.55 -21.86
N ALA A 56 15.00 -18.23 -21.87
CA ALA A 56 15.30 -17.41 -23.04
C ALA A 56 16.81 -17.18 -23.26
N ALA A 57 17.64 -17.27 -22.23
CA ALA A 57 19.10 -17.09 -22.34
C ALA A 57 19.78 -18.05 -23.34
N GLY A 58 19.26 -19.28 -23.53
CA GLY A 58 19.78 -20.23 -24.53
C GLY A 58 19.11 -20.13 -25.91
N SER A 59 18.11 -19.27 -26.07
CA SER A 59 17.26 -19.24 -27.27
C SER A 59 17.89 -18.53 -28.46
N PHE A 60 18.94 -17.73 -28.25
CA PHE A 60 19.62 -17.00 -29.33
C PHE A 60 20.66 -17.86 -30.06
N GLY A 61 20.97 -19.04 -29.53
CA GLY A 61 21.95 -19.96 -30.10
C GLY A 61 23.35 -19.37 -30.23
N ARG A 62 24.21 -20.09 -30.92
CA ARG A 62 25.66 -19.82 -30.99
C ARG A 62 26.01 -18.45 -31.58
N ILE A 63 25.27 -18.02 -32.62
CA ILE A 63 25.44 -16.70 -33.24
C ILE A 63 25.03 -15.59 -32.27
N GLY A 64 23.94 -15.80 -31.51
CA GLY A 64 23.50 -14.87 -30.47
C GLY A 64 24.50 -14.69 -29.35
N ASP A 65 25.20 -15.76 -28.97
CA ASP A 65 26.28 -15.71 -27.98
C ASP A 65 27.50 -14.96 -28.51
N GLU A 66 27.87 -15.21 -29.78
CA GLU A 66 29.00 -14.53 -30.44
C GLU A 66 28.81 -13.00 -30.56
N VAL A 67 27.57 -12.54 -30.76
CA VAL A 67 27.26 -11.10 -30.82
C VAL A 67 26.81 -10.51 -29.47
N GLY A 68 26.80 -11.31 -28.40
CA GLY A 68 26.48 -10.87 -27.04
C GLY A 68 25.00 -10.64 -26.75
N LEU A 69 24.08 -11.09 -27.61
CA LEU A 69 22.63 -10.98 -27.41
C LEU A 69 22.17 -11.74 -26.15
N GLY A 70 22.74 -12.92 -25.88
CA GLY A 70 22.45 -13.69 -24.67
C GLY A 70 22.78 -12.93 -23.39
N ALA A 71 23.97 -12.30 -23.34
CA ALA A 71 24.41 -11.50 -22.19
C ALA A 71 23.58 -10.22 -22.01
N ALA A 72 23.29 -9.50 -23.10
CA ALA A 72 22.44 -8.31 -23.07
C ALA A 72 21.01 -8.64 -22.59
N PHE A 73 20.46 -9.77 -23.05
CA PHE A 73 19.16 -10.26 -22.60
C PHE A 73 19.17 -10.61 -21.11
N GLN A 74 20.18 -11.34 -20.63
CA GLN A 74 20.33 -11.69 -19.21
C GLN A 74 20.42 -10.43 -18.32
N GLN A 75 21.13 -9.40 -18.77
CA GLN A 75 21.24 -8.15 -18.01
C GLN A 75 19.91 -7.38 -17.96
N ALA A 76 19.20 -7.29 -19.09
CA ALA A 76 17.88 -6.67 -19.14
C ALA A 76 16.85 -7.44 -18.29
N ALA A 77 16.90 -8.76 -18.34
CA ALA A 77 16.13 -9.68 -17.51
C ALA A 77 16.36 -9.44 -16.02
N GLN A 78 17.62 -9.41 -15.59
CA GLN A 78 17.98 -9.18 -14.19
C GLN A 78 17.47 -7.82 -13.70
N THR A 79 17.61 -6.78 -14.52
CA THR A 79 17.12 -5.44 -14.19
C THR A 79 15.60 -5.42 -13.94
N GLN A 80 14.83 -6.20 -14.70
CA GLN A 80 13.38 -6.31 -14.51
C GLN A 80 13.04 -7.05 -13.20
N VAL A 81 13.74 -8.16 -12.91
CA VAL A 81 13.58 -8.90 -11.64
C VAL A 81 13.88 -8.00 -10.44
N ASP A 82 14.98 -7.25 -10.50
CA ASP A 82 15.40 -6.34 -9.44
C ASP A 82 14.38 -5.19 -9.25
N GLY A 83 13.84 -4.65 -10.35
CA GLY A 83 12.81 -3.61 -10.31
C GLY A 83 11.51 -4.09 -9.67
N VAL A 84 11.08 -5.32 -9.99
CA VAL A 84 9.90 -5.94 -9.37
C VAL A 84 10.13 -6.17 -7.87
N ALA A 85 11.30 -6.67 -7.48
CA ALA A 85 11.66 -6.84 -6.08
C ALA A 85 11.67 -5.50 -5.31
N ALA A 86 12.21 -4.44 -5.92
CA ALA A 86 12.20 -3.10 -5.34
C ALA A 86 10.77 -2.56 -5.15
N ALA A 87 9.88 -2.77 -6.12
CA ALA A 87 8.48 -2.39 -6.01
C ALA A 87 7.76 -3.12 -4.87
N SER A 88 7.96 -4.45 -4.74
CA SER A 88 7.43 -5.24 -3.61
C SER A 88 7.93 -4.74 -2.26
N ASN A 89 9.21 -4.41 -2.15
CA ASN A 89 9.78 -3.85 -0.92
C ASN A 89 9.18 -2.47 -0.59
N GLY A 90 8.99 -1.61 -1.60
CA GLY A 90 8.35 -0.32 -1.45
C GLY A 90 6.90 -0.42 -0.97
N LEU A 91 6.12 -1.35 -1.54
CA LEU A 91 4.73 -1.62 -1.11
C LEU A 91 4.66 -2.15 0.32
N SER A 92 5.58 -3.04 0.70
CA SER A 92 5.68 -3.55 2.08
C SER A 92 6.02 -2.43 3.07
N ALA A 93 6.98 -1.56 2.72
CA ALA A 93 7.35 -0.42 3.55
C ALA A 93 6.20 0.58 3.71
N PHE A 94 5.47 0.85 2.62
CA PHE A 94 4.27 1.68 2.64
C PHE A 94 3.18 1.09 3.55
N ALA A 95 2.90 -0.20 3.44
CA ALA A 95 1.95 -0.89 4.32
C ALA A 95 2.34 -0.75 5.81
N GLY A 96 3.63 -0.92 6.11
CA GLY A 96 4.17 -0.71 7.46
C GLY A 96 4.00 0.72 7.97
N ALA A 97 4.19 1.72 7.12
CA ALA A 97 3.97 3.13 7.48
C ALA A 97 2.49 3.43 7.76
N VAL A 98 1.58 2.91 6.92
CA VAL A 98 0.13 3.04 7.12
C VAL A 98 -0.33 2.39 8.42
N SER A 99 0.17 1.17 8.71
CA SER A 99 -0.13 0.47 9.96
C SER A 99 0.35 1.25 11.19
N LYS A 100 1.58 1.78 11.17
CA LYS A 100 2.12 2.62 12.25
C LYS A 100 1.32 3.90 12.45
N ALA A 101 0.91 4.56 11.37
CA ALA A 101 0.06 5.75 11.45
C ALA A 101 -1.28 5.41 12.11
N GLY A 102 -1.93 4.31 11.72
CA GLY A 102 -3.15 3.82 12.35
C GLY A 102 -2.99 3.58 13.85
N ALA A 103 -1.91 2.89 14.26
CA ALA A 103 -1.62 2.65 15.67
C ALA A 103 -1.42 3.95 16.48
N ALA A 104 -0.73 4.94 15.90
CA ALA A 104 -0.52 6.23 16.54
C ALA A 104 -1.83 6.99 16.76
N TYR A 105 -2.76 6.93 15.79
CA TYR A 105 -4.08 7.55 15.94
C TYR A 105 -4.90 6.87 17.05
N THR A 106 -4.92 5.53 17.10
CA THR A 106 -5.60 4.79 18.17
C THR A 106 -5.05 5.16 19.55
N GLU A 107 -3.73 5.24 19.68
CA GLU A 107 -3.08 5.62 20.94
C GLU A 107 -3.43 7.04 21.38
N GLN A 108 -3.40 8.00 20.44
CA GLN A 108 -3.78 9.39 20.74
C GLN A 108 -5.24 9.50 21.17
N GLU A 109 -6.14 8.74 20.56
CA GLU A 109 -7.56 8.75 20.90
C GLU A 109 -7.80 8.18 22.32
N ALA A 110 -7.08 7.12 22.70
CA ALA A 110 -7.12 6.55 24.04
C ALA A 110 -6.59 7.53 25.11
N GLN A 111 -5.46 8.19 24.84
CA GLN A 111 -4.89 9.19 25.75
C GLN A 111 -5.81 10.39 25.93
N ASN A 112 -6.34 10.92 24.82
CA ASN A 112 -7.23 12.08 24.85
C ASN A 112 -8.55 11.76 25.58
N SER A 113 -9.07 10.55 25.41
CA SER A 113 -10.25 10.08 26.16
C SER A 113 -9.96 9.97 27.66
N ALA A 114 -8.80 9.44 28.04
CA ALA A 114 -8.40 9.33 29.44
C ALA A 114 -8.18 10.70 30.11
N ASP A 115 -7.66 11.68 29.38
CA ASP A 115 -7.48 13.05 29.86
C ASP A 115 -8.81 13.77 30.04
N LEU A 116 -9.76 13.58 29.11
CA LEU A 116 -11.13 14.10 29.24
C LEU A 116 -11.84 13.48 30.45
N ASP A 117 -11.75 12.17 30.64
CA ASP A 117 -12.34 11.47 31.81
C ASP A 117 -11.72 11.94 33.13
N ARG A 118 -10.42 12.27 33.13
CA ARG A 118 -9.74 12.83 34.30
C ARG A 118 -10.19 14.26 34.57
N ALA A 119 -10.32 15.08 33.54
CA ALA A 119 -10.78 16.47 33.64
C ALA A 119 -12.26 16.58 34.05
N TYR A 120 -13.08 15.56 33.75
CA TYR A 120 -14.51 15.53 34.12
C TYR A 120 -14.76 15.01 35.55
N LYS A 121 -13.73 14.46 36.22
CA LYS A 121 -13.81 13.92 37.60
C LYS A 121 -13.35 14.91 38.69
N VAL A 122 -12.93 16.12 38.31
CA VAL A 122 -12.61 17.26 39.20
C VAL A 122 -13.69 18.33 39.07
#